data_AF-A0A4Y2R297-F1
#
_entry.id   AF-A0A4Y2R297-F1
#
_cell.length_a   1.000
_cell.length_b   1.000
_cell.length_c   1.000
_cell.angle_alpha   90.00
_cell.angle_beta   90.00
_cell.angle_gamma   90.00
#
_symmetry.space_group_name_H-M   'P 1'
#
loop_
_entity.id
_entity.type
_entity.pdbx_description
1 polymer ?
#
loop_
_entity_poly.entity_id
_entity_poly.type
_entity_poly.pdbx_seq_one_letter_code
_entity_poly.pdbx_strand_id
1 'polypeptide(L)'
;MKAASKEVQNLKKTTTCGVSVDGTWQRRGHMSLNGCISVISIDTGKILDLEVMTQYCKMCEMNIKCDHECSNYKGSSGNMESVGAFRIFERSVMKRELQYTEYYGDGDSKAFLKVKDIYGEDTVTKLECIGHVQKRVGSRLRKLKKKTKGLGGKGKLTDKFIDKLQNYYGIAIRSNAGSIEKMQSAVIAAFFHCCSSNRNLMHGQCSDGKDSWCRYKRALSDKRQYLEKSPGLPNSVMKVIKATYLELCDKNLLKKCLHGMTQNNNESFNNVLWTILPKETFVQQKTLFLGSYIAVLLFNSGYLGLLPIFNYLKIPIVPLPLKKYMGIDKERVMKSKRQSLPSTKLSRKKQKAKKKSKLVKNEVKEGLTYKYGEF
;
A
#
# COMPACT_ATOMS: atom_id res chain seq x y z
N MET A 1 5.38 -14.92 15.40
CA MET A 1 4.05 -14.28 15.54
C MET A 1 3.72 -13.99 17.00
N LYS A 2 3.61 -14.95 17.92
CA LYS A 2 3.40 -14.65 19.37
C LYS A 2 4.41 -13.63 19.95
N ALA A 3 5.70 -13.78 19.63
CA ALA A 3 6.72 -12.80 20.03
C ALA A 3 6.47 -11.39 19.47
N ALA A 4 5.97 -11.28 18.23
CA ALA A 4 5.61 -9.99 17.64
C ALA A 4 4.38 -9.36 18.34
N SER A 5 3.41 -10.18 18.75
CA SER A 5 2.27 -9.72 19.55
C SER A 5 2.72 -9.19 20.92
N LYS A 6 3.62 -9.89 21.61
CA LYS A 6 4.21 -9.43 22.89
C LYS A 6 4.98 -8.12 22.74
N GLU A 7 5.70 -7.94 21.63
CA GLU A 7 6.39 -6.68 21.34
C GLU A 7 5.43 -5.51 21.17
N VAL A 8 4.28 -5.73 20.52
CA VAL A 8 3.21 -4.72 20.45
C VAL A 8 2.67 -4.40 21.83
N GLN A 9 2.35 -5.40 22.65
CA GLN A 9 1.87 -5.21 24.02
C GLN A 9 2.88 -4.42 24.86
N ASN A 10 4.18 -4.75 24.77
CA ASN A 10 5.25 -4.04 25.48
C ASN A 10 5.40 -2.60 25.01
N LEU A 11 5.26 -2.34 23.71
CA LEU A 11 5.37 -1.00 23.13
C LEU A 11 4.19 -0.11 23.51
N LYS A 12 2.96 -0.64 23.42
CA LYS A 12 1.73 0.13 23.66
C LYS A 12 1.27 0.13 25.11
N LYS A 13 1.71 -0.87 25.90
CA LYS A 13 1.18 -1.17 27.24
C LYS A 13 -0.33 -1.43 27.22
N THR A 14 -0.84 -2.01 26.13
CA THR A 14 -2.26 -2.35 25.94
C THR A 14 -2.40 -3.70 25.24
N THR A 15 -3.60 -4.28 25.30
CA THR A 15 -4.00 -5.49 24.56
C THR A 15 -4.72 -5.18 23.25
N THR A 16 -4.61 -3.94 22.76
CA THR A 16 -5.27 -3.48 21.53
C THR A 16 -4.25 -2.86 20.57
N CYS A 17 -4.38 -3.13 19.27
CA CYS A 17 -3.49 -2.54 18.28
C CYS A 17 -4.14 -2.30 16.92
N GLY A 18 -3.47 -1.43 16.15
CA GLY A 18 -3.84 -1.19 14.77
C GLY A 18 -3.09 -2.12 13.84
N VAL A 19 -3.81 -2.64 12.85
CA VAL A 19 -3.27 -3.63 11.92
C VAL A 19 -3.60 -3.29 10.47
N SER A 20 -2.64 -3.52 9.58
CA SER A 20 -2.93 -3.61 8.15
C SER A 20 -3.24 -5.03 7.75
N VAL A 21 -4.31 -5.19 6.98
CA VAL A 21 -4.74 -6.48 6.44
C VAL A 21 -4.57 -6.44 4.93
N ASP A 22 -3.92 -7.47 4.38
CA ASP A 22 -3.70 -7.58 2.93
C ASP A 22 -3.75 -9.04 2.48
N GLY A 23 -4.48 -9.25 1.38
CA GLY A 23 -4.60 -10.53 0.68
C GLY A 23 -3.68 -10.57 -0.54
N THR A 24 -3.04 -11.70 -0.76
CA THR A 24 -2.20 -11.91 -1.94
C THR A 24 -2.38 -13.32 -2.50
N TRP A 25 -2.30 -13.45 -3.83
CA TRP A 25 -2.60 -14.68 -4.55
C TRP A 25 -1.40 -15.18 -5.35
N GLN A 26 -1.26 -16.50 -5.45
CA GLN A 26 -0.15 -17.12 -6.20
C GLN A 26 -0.23 -16.78 -7.68
N ARG A 27 -1.42 -16.87 -8.30
CA ARG A 27 -1.64 -16.38 -9.67
C ARG A 27 -2.20 -14.96 -9.66
N ARG A 28 -1.84 -14.16 -10.67
CA ARG A 28 -2.46 -12.84 -10.89
C ARG A 28 -3.91 -13.02 -11.35
N GLY A 29 -4.81 -12.20 -10.81
CA GLY A 29 -6.24 -12.21 -11.15
C GLY A 29 -7.09 -13.06 -10.19
N HIS A 30 -8.41 -12.99 -10.34
CA HIS A 30 -9.39 -13.64 -9.46
C HIS A 30 -9.61 -15.14 -9.77
N MET A 31 -8.60 -15.83 -10.30
CA MET A 31 -8.66 -17.26 -10.65
C MET A 31 -7.61 -18.09 -9.89
N SER A 32 -6.95 -17.51 -8.89
CA SER A 32 -5.94 -18.23 -8.11
C SER A 32 -6.58 -19.20 -7.14
N LEU A 33 -6.10 -20.45 -7.14
CA LEU A 33 -6.50 -21.49 -6.19
C LEU A 33 -5.85 -21.30 -4.81
N ASN A 34 -4.71 -20.60 -4.77
CA ASN A 34 -3.92 -20.35 -3.57
C ASN A 34 -3.92 -18.86 -3.22
N GLY A 35 -4.09 -18.55 -1.93
CA GLY A 35 -4.06 -17.21 -1.37
C GLY A 35 -3.45 -17.16 0.03
N CYS A 36 -2.95 -16.01 0.42
CA CYS A 36 -2.42 -15.74 1.75
C CYS A 36 -2.95 -14.39 2.23
N ILE A 37 -3.55 -14.36 3.42
CA ILE A 37 -4.02 -13.15 4.08
C ILE A 37 -3.11 -12.91 5.27
N SER A 38 -2.52 -11.73 5.32
CA SER A 38 -1.61 -11.34 6.39
C SER A 38 -2.17 -10.18 7.20
N VAL A 39 -1.86 -10.19 8.50
CA VAL A 39 -2.13 -9.08 9.41
C VAL A 39 -0.81 -8.58 9.97
N ILE A 40 -0.48 -7.33 9.68
CA ILE A 40 0.76 -6.67 10.10
C ILE A 40 0.43 -5.57 11.10
N SER A 41 1.14 -5.53 12.24
CA SER A 41 1.03 -4.42 13.19
C SER A 41 1.49 -3.11 12.56
N ILE A 42 0.69 -2.06 12.69
CA ILE A 42 1.09 -0.71 12.29
C ILE A 42 2.22 -0.18 13.18
N ASP A 43 2.19 -0.52 14.47
CA ASP A 43 3.14 -0.02 15.46
C ASP A 43 4.54 -0.61 15.28
N THR A 44 4.66 -1.93 15.06
CA THR A 44 5.95 -2.63 14.96
C THR A 44 6.36 -2.98 13.54
N GLY A 45 5.41 -2.98 12.60
CA GLY A 45 5.62 -3.42 11.23
C GLY A 45 5.83 -4.93 11.08
N LYS A 46 5.57 -5.73 12.11
CA LYS A 46 5.72 -7.20 12.10
C LYS A 46 4.40 -7.91 11.81
N ILE A 47 4.49 -9.07 11.17
CA ILE A 47 3.37 -9.99 10.95
C ILE A 47 2.91 -10.55 12.29
N LEU A 48 1.65 -10.30 12.64
CA LEU A 48 0.98 -10.80 13.84
C LEU A 48 0.25 -12.12 13.57
N ASP A 49 -0.37 -12.26 12.41
CA ASP A 49 -1.05 -13.49 11.99
C ASP A 49 -1.01 -13.66 10.46
N LEU A 50 -1.23 -14.90 10.02
CA LEU A 50 -1.29 -15.30 8.63
C LEU A 50 -2.34 -16.39 8.45
N GLU A 51 -3.22 -16.23 7.47
CA GLU A 51 -4.12 -17.28 6.99
C GLU A 51 -3.69 -17.69 5.58
N VAL A 52 -3.21 -18.92 5.44
CA VAL A 52 -2.88 -19.53 4.15
C VAL A 52 -4.09 -20.32 3.68
N MET A 53 -4.57 -20.05 2.47
CA MET A 53 -5.80 -20.64 1.94
C MET A 53 -5.53 -21.32 0.60
N THR A 54 -6.05 -22.53 0.44
CA THR A 54 -6.05 -23.27 -0.83
C THR A 54 -7.43 -23.81 -1.11
N GLN A 55 -7.84 -23.77 -2.38
CA GLN A 55 -9.02 -24.46 -2.92
C GLN A 55 -8.67 -25.79 -3.55
N TYR A 56 -7.37 -26.04 -3.74
CA TYR A 56 -6.88 -27.18 -4.48
C TYR A 56 -6.44 -28.30 -3.54
N CYS A 57 -6.89 -29.51 -3.86
CA CYS A 57 -6.34 -30.74 -3.31
C CYS A 57 -6.14 -31.75 -4.44
N LYS A 58 -4.91 -32.28 -4.58
CA LYS A 58 -4.58 -33.25 -5.63
C LYS A 58 -5.36 -34.55 -5.47
N MET A 59 -5.52 -35.03 -4.23
CA MET A 59 -6.23 -36.28 -3.96
C MET A 59 -7.72 -36.17 -4.32
N CYS A 60 -8.36 -35.05 -4.00
CA CYS A 60 -9.73 -34.77 -4.43
C CYS A 60 -9.86 -34.62 -5.95
N GLU A 61 -8.94 -33.91 -6.60
CA GLU A 61 -8.93 -33.78 -8.07
C GLU A 61 -8.85 -35.15 -8.75
N MET A 62 -8.10 -36.09 -8.16
CA MET A 62 -7.95 -37.45 -8.66
C MET A 62 -9.07 -38.41 -8.22
N ASN A 63 -10.08 -37.92 -7.49
CA ASN A 63 -11.14 -38.75 -6.88
C ASN A 63 -10.62 -39.91 -6.01
N ILE A 64 -9.44 -39.75 -5.41
CA ILE A 64 -8.86 -40.76 -4.52
C ILE A 64 -9.57 -40.65 -3.16
N LYS A 65 -10.29 -41.72 -2.78
CA LYS A 65 -10.89 -41.85 -1.45
C LYS A 65 -9.81 -42.25 -0.44
N CYS A 66 -9.17 -41.27 0.15
CA CYS A 66 -8.23 -41.45 1.25
C CYS A 66 -8.45 -40.40 2.34
N ASP A 67 -8.06 -40.72 3.57
CA ASP A 67 -7.92 -39.72 4.62
C ASP A 67 -6.73 -38.80 4.29
N HIS A 68 -7.02 -37.52 4.06
CA HIS A 68 -6.01 -36.55 3.67
C HIS A 68 -6.39 -35.14 4.13
N GLU A 69 -5.39 -34.28 4.29
CA GLU A 69 -5.61 -32.86 4.55
C GLU A 69 -6.11 -32.18 3.27
N CYS A 70 -7.42 -31.94 3.21
CA CYS A 70 -8.08 -31.34 2.06
C CYS A 70 -7.90 -29.81 2.02
N SER A 71 -8.46 -29.19 0.98
CA SER A 71 -8.52 -27.74 0.84
C SER A 71 -9.24 -27.09 2.03
N ASN A 72 -8.63 -26.06 2.60
CA ASN A 72 -9.16 -25.37 3.78
C ASN A 72 -10.09 -24.19 3.41
N TYR A 73 -10.44 -24.06 2.13
CA TYR A 73 -11.35 -23.05 1.63
C TYR A 73 -12.18 -23.54 0.44
N LYS A 74 -13.48 -23.21 0.45
CA LYS A 74 -14.41 -23.39 -0.66
C LYS A 74 -15.06 -22.03 -0.95
N GLY A 75 -15.09 -21.61 -2.22
CA GLY A 75 -15.65 -20.32 -2.62
C GLY A 75 -14.91 -19.67 -3.79
N SER A 76 -15.05 -18.36 -3.97
CA SER A 76 -14.29 -17.61 -4.99
C SER A 76 -12.97 -17.09 -4.41
N SER A 77 -11.92 -17.03 -5.23
CA SER A 77 -10.61 -16.52 -4.80
C SER A 77 -10.68 -15.07 -4.28
N GLY A 78 -11.56 -14.24 -4.85
CA GLY A 78 -11.79 -12.86 -4.43
C GLY A 78 -12.45 -12.74 -3.05
N ASN A 79 -13.10 -13.79 -2.54
CA ASN A 79 -13.68 -13.82 -1.20
C ASN A 79 -12.73 -14.40 -0.15
N MET A 80 -11.57 -14.93 -0.54
CA MET A 80 -10.54 -15.41 0.41
C MET A 80 -10.10 -14.32 1.37
N GLU A 81 -9.94 -13.07 0.91
CA GLU A 81 -9.51 -11.97 1.76
C GLU A 81 -10.47 -11.74 2.93
N SER A 82 -11.77 -11.69 2.65
CA SER A 82 -12.79 -11.49 3.68
C SER A 82 -12.84 -12.63 4.68
N VAL A 83 -12.76 -13.88 4.20
CA VAL A 83 -12.79 -15.07 5.06
C VAL A 83 -11.51 -15.19 5.87
N GLY A 84 -10.35 -14.94 5.27
CA GLY A 84 -9.07 -14.97 5.97
C GLY A 84 -8.96 -13.88 7.01
N ALA A 85 -9.41 -12.65 6.72
CA ALA A 85 -9.48 -11.57 7.70
C ALA A 85 -10.37 -11.96 8.88
N PHE A 86 -11.56 -12.48 8.63
CA PHE A 86 -12.46 -12.96 9.68
C PHE A 86 -11.78 -14.02 10.57
N ARG A 87 -11.23 -15.09 9.98
CA ARG A 87 -10.55 -16.18 10.72
C ARG A 87 -9.36 -15.69 11.55
N ILE A 88 -8.65 -14.67 11.09
CA ILE A 88 -7.53 -14.07 11.82
C ILE A 88 -8.04 -13.25 13.02
N PHE A 89 -9.05 -12.41 12.81
CA PHE A 89 -9.61 -11.58 13.87
C PHE A 89 -10.31 -12.43 14.93
N GLU A 90 -11.09 -13.44 14.54
CA GLU A 90 -11.77 -14.37 15.45
C GLU A 90 -10.79 -15.03 16.43
N ARG A 91 -9.64 -15.50 15.95
CA ARG A 91 -8.64 -16.18 16.79
C ARG A 91 -7.62 -15.25 17.45
N SER A 92 -7.68 -13.95 17.19
CA SER A 92 -6.65 -12.99 17.61
C SER A 92 -6.47 -12.94 19.13
N VAL A 93 -7.55 -12.81 19.90
CA VAL A 93 -7.49 -12.74 21.36
C VAL A 93 -6.89 -14.02 21.93
N MET A 94 -7.40 -15.18 21.50
CA MET A 94 -6.94 -16.48 22.00
C MET A 94 -5.49 -16.81 21.61
N LYS A 95 -5.09 -16.55 20.35
CA LYS A 95 -3.77 -16.97 19.84
C LYS A 95 -2.68 -15.92 20.04
N ARG A 96 -3.06 -14.64 20.16
CA ARG A 96 -2.17 -13.47 20.12
C ARG A 96 -2.33 -12.55 21.31
N GLU A 97 -3.34 -12.74 22.16
CA GLU A 97 -3.62 -11.90 23.33
C GLU A 97 -3.80 -10.41 22.93
N LEU A 98 -4.35 -10.19 21.73
CA LEU A 98 -4.55 -8.87 21.14
C LEU A 98 -5.93 -8.78 20.48
N GLN A 99 -6.60 -7.65 20.67
CA GLN A 99 -7.71 -7.20 19.83
C GLN A 99 -7.20 -6.22 18.77
N TYR A 100 -7.65 -6.40 17.53
CA TYR A 100 -7.29 -5.54 16.41
C TYR A 100 -8.34 -4.45 16.22
N THR A 101 -8.20 -3.32 16.92
CA THR A 101 -9.23 -2.28 17.00
C THR A 101 -9.16 -1.25 15.87
N GLU A 102 -8.06 -1.19 15.12
CA GLU A 102 -7.94 -0.32 13.94
C GLU A 102 -7.57 -1.16 12.72
N TYR A 103 -8.41 -1.11 11.68
CA TYR A 103 -8.23 -1.81 10.42
C TYR A 103 -7.70 -0.85 9.36
N TYR A 104 -6.44 -1.02 8.96
CA TYR A 104 -5.80 -0.25 7.90
C TYR A 104 -5.91 -1.02 6.59
N GLY A 105 -6.82 -0.56 5.74
CA GLY A 105 -7.15 -1.23 4.49
C GLY A 105 -7.30 -0.30 3.31
N ASP A 106 -7.43 -0.91 2.15
CA ASP A 106 -7.74 -0.21 0.90
C ASP A 106 -9.25 0.03 0.83
N GLY A 107 -9.66 1.29 0.63
CA GLY A 107 -11.02 1.68 0.22
C GLY A 107 -12.16 0.87 0.83
N ASP A 108 -13.24 0.62 0.08
CA ASP A 108 -14.35 -0.23 0.53
C ASP A 108 -13.99 -1.72 0.45
N SER A 109 -13.32 -2.20 1.51
CA SER A 109 -13.04 -3.62 1.71
C SER A 109 -14.25 -4.37 2.28
N LYS A 110 -14.71 -5.42 1.57
CA LYS A 110 -15.67 -6.41 2.09
C LYS A 110 -15.14 -7.14 3.32
N ALA A 111 -13.82 -7.25 3.46
CA ALA A 111 -13.18 -7.87 4.61
C ALA A 111 -13.40 -7.05 5.89
N PHE A 112 -13.33 -5.71 5.81
CA PHE A 112 -13.65 -4.85 6.94
C PHE A 112 -15.08 -5.09 7.47
N LEU A 113 -16.07 -5.17 6.58
CA LEU A 113 -17.46 -5.40 6.97
C LEU A 113 -17.66 -6.72 7.72
N LYS A 114 -16.79 -7.72 7.51
CA LYS A 114 -16.84 -9.00 8.23
C LYS A 114 -16.21 -8.94 9.62
N VAL A 115 -15.37 -7.94 9.89
CA VAL A 115 -14.64 -7.84 11.16
C VAL A 115 -15.02 -6.62 12.00
N LYS A 116 -15.86 -5.71 11.49
CA LYS A 116 -16.19 -4.45 12.17
C LYS A 116 -16.77 -4.66 13.59
N ASP A 117 -17.53 -5.74 13.78
CA ASP A 117 -18.23 -6.05 15.03
C ASP A 117 -17.65 -7.27 15.77
N ILE A 118 -16.47 -7.74 15.37
CA ILE A 118 -15.97 -9.07 15.80
C ILE A 118 -15.62 -9.16 17.28
N TYR A 119 -15.41 -8.03 17.95
CA TYR A 119 -15.19 -7.96 19.40
C TYR A 119 -16.36 -7.29 20.14
N GLY A 120 -17.49 -7.07 19.47
CA GLY A 120 -18.60 -6.23 19.92
C GLY A 120 -18.96 -5.17 18.88
N GLU A 121 -20.13 -4.53 19.02
CA GLU A 121 -20.66 -3.55 18.06
C GLU A 121 -19.68 -2.40 17.80
N ASP A 122 -19.36 -2.17 16.52
CA ASP A 122 -18.47 -1.12 16.01
C ASP A 122 -17.11 -1.01 16.73
N THR A 123 -16.59 -2.14 17.22
CA THR A 123 -15.31 -2.22 17.96
C THR A 123 -14.08 -2.03 17.08
N VAL A 124 -14.19 -2.25 15.76
CA VAL A 124 -13.07 -2.07 14.83
C VAL A 124 -13.29 -0.85 13.95
N THR A 125 -12.40 0.13 14.08
CA THR A 125 -12.41 1.36 13.29
C THR A 125 -11.63 1.20 11.98
N LYS A 126 -12.24 1.60 10.86
CA LYS A 126 -11.58 1.58 9.55
C LYS A 126 -10.73 2.82 9.31
N LEU A 127 -9.46 2.62 8.97
CA LEU A 127 -8.50 3.63 8.54
C LEU A 127 -7.96 3.31 7.15
N GLU A 128 -7.44 4.32 6.47
CA GLU A 128 -6.89 4.20 5.11
C GLU A 128 -5.45 4.70 5.08
N CYS A 129 -4.58 3.95 4.41
CA CYS A 129 -3.20 4.41 4.28
C CYS A 129 -3.12 5.68 3.43
N ILE A 130 -2.21 6.60 3.80
CA ILE A 130 -2.09 7.91 3.15
C ILE A 130 -1.74 7.79 1.66
N GLY A 131 -1.08 6.69 1.27
CA GLY A 131 -0.79 6.36 -0.12
C GLY A 131 -2.04 6.02 -0.92
N HIS A 132 -3.01 5.33 -0.34
CA HIS A 132 -4.28 5.00 -1.00
C HIS A 132 -5.17 6.23 -1.16
N VAL A 133 -5.27 7.07 -0.12
CA VAL A 133 -5.96 8.36 -0.23
C VAL A 133 -5.32 9.23 -1.32
N GLN A 134 -3.98 9.28 -1.39
CA GLN A 134 -3.27 9.96 -2.48
C GLN A 134 -3.64 9.39 -3.87
N LYS A 135 -3.61 8.06 -4.05
CA LYS A 135 -3.92 7.40 -5.35
C LYS A 135 -5.35 7.71 -5.82
N ARG A 136 -6.30 7.93 -4.90
CA ARG A 136 -7.71 8.25 -5.21
C ARG A 136 -7.85 9.47 -6.12
N VAL A 137 -7.00 10.51 -5.95
CA VAL A 137 -6.93 11.69 -6.83
C VAL A 137 -6.74 11.26 -8.29
N GLY A 138 -5.72 10.43 -8.52
CA GLY A 138 -5.36 9.96 -9.85
C GLY A 138 -6.47 9.13 -10.50
N SER A 139 -7.06 8.20 -9.74
CA SER A 139 -8.13 7.33 -10.23
C SER A 139 -9.39 8.11 -10.59
N ARG A 140 -9.83 9.03 -9.70
CA ARG A 140 -11.04 9.85 -9.93
C ARG A 140 -10.88 10.77 -11.13
N LEU A 141 -9.75 11.46 -11.25
CA LEU A 141 -9.51 12.38 -12.37
C LEU A 141 -9.34 11.67 -13.71
N ARG A 142 -8.75 10.47 -13.73
CA ARG A 142 -8.69 9.64 -14.95
C ARG A 142 -10.06 9.13 -15.37
N LYS A 143 -10.88 8.69 -14.41
CA LYS A 143 -12.28 8.29 -14.66
C LYS A 143 -13.08 9.47 -15.22
N LEU A 144 -12.93 10.66 -14.63
CA LEU A 144 -13.56 11.89 -15.10
C LEU A 144 -13.11 12.26 -16.53
N LYS A 145 -11.80 12.23 -16.78
CA LYS A 145 -11.21 12.43 -18.12
C LYS A 145 -11.78 11.49 -19.17
N LYS A 146 -12.02 10.22 -18.83
CA LYS A 146 -12.61 9.22 -19.74
C LYS A 146 -14.10 9.46 -19.98
N LYS A 147 -14.85 9.85 -18.94
CA LYS A 147 -16.31 10.06 -19.01
C LYS A 147 -16.68 11.36 -19.73
N THR A 148 -15.90 12.43 -19.56
CA THR A 148 -16.23 13.76 -20.08
C THR A 148 -15.52 14.00 -21.42
N LYS A 149 -16.28 14.00 -22.52
CA LYS A 149 -15.78 14.35 -23.85
C LYS A 149 -15.11 15.73 -23.83
N GLY A 150 -13.94 15.84 -24.46
CA GLY A 150 -13.22 17.11 -24.58
C GLY A 150 -12.47 17.57 -23.33
N LEU A 151 -12.47 16.82 -22.21
CA LEU A 151 -11.70 17.18 -21.00
C LEU A 151 -10.20 16.88 -21.14
N GLY A 152 -9.85 15.82 -21.86
CA GLY A 152 -8.47 15.41 -22.12
C GLY A 152 -7.85 16.07 -23.37
N GLY A 153 -6.52 16.01 -23.48
CA GLY A 153 -5.77 16.42 -24.67
C GLY A 153 -4.63 17.40 -24.38
N LYS A 154 -3.83 17.72 -25.41
CA LYS A 154 -2.77 18.73 -25.34
C LYS A 154 -3.39 20.09 -24.97
N GLY A 155 -2.79 20.77 -23.99
CA GLY A 155 -3.34 22.04 -23.46
C GLY A 155 -4.54 21.90 -22.52
N LYS A 156 -4.99 20.68 -22.21
CA LYS A 156 -6.09 20.39 -21.26
C LYS A 156 -5.63 19.44 -20.16
N LEU A 157 -6.51 18.56 -19.68
CA LEU A 157 -6.18 17.58 -18.65
C LEU A 157 -5.34 16.42 -19.22
N THR A 158 -4.05 16.41 -18.89
CA THR A 158 -3.11 15.35 -19.28
C THR A 158 -2.83 14.41 -18.10
N ASP A 159 -2.40 13.17 -18.35
CA ASP A 159 -2.03 12.24 -17.27
C ASP A 159 -0.82 12.75 -16.47
N LYS A 160 0.06 13.52 -17.09
CA LYS A 160 1.17 14.21 -16.42
C LYS A 160 0.67 15.28 -15.45
N PHE A 161 -0.39 16.02 -15.82
CA PHE A 161 -1.01 16.99 -14.92
C PHE A 161 -1.77 16.30 -13.77
N ILE A 162 -2.45 15.19 -14.05
CA ILE A 162 -3.07 14.35 -13.00
C ILE A 162 -2.01 13.82 -12.03
N ASP A 163 -0.87 13.32 -12.54
CA ASP A 163 0.26 12.88 -11.71
C ASP A 163 0.84 14.03 -10.87
N LYS A 164 0.87 15.26 -11.40
CA LYS A 164 1.26 16.48 -10.67
C LYS A 164 0.28 16.74 -9.51
N LEU A 165 -1.02 16.81 -9.78
CA LEU A 165 -2.05 17.02 -8.75
C LEU A 165 -2.01 15.95 -7.67
N GLN A 166 -1.93 14.68 -8.06
CA GLN A 166 -1.80 13.55 -7.14
C GLN A 166 -0.54 13.66 -6.27
N ASN A 167 0.58 14.13 -6.83
CA ASN A 167 1.80 14.31 -6.07
C ASN A 167 1.70 15.44 -5.05
N TYR A 168 1.20 16.61 -5.43
CA TYR A 168 1.02 17.73 -4.51
C TYR A 168 0.00 17.43 -3.42
N TYR A 169 -1.12 16.77 -3.77
CA TYR A 169 -2.08 16.27 -2.79
C TYR A 169 -1.40 15.37 -1.76
N GLY A 170 -0.60 14.40 -2.23
CA GLY A 170 0.14 13.50 -1.36
C GLY A 170 1.20 14.18 -0.48
N ILE A 171 1.72 15.33 -0.88
CA ILE A 171 2.62 16.14 -0.05
C ILE A 171 1.77 16.87 1.01
N ALA A 172 0.69 17.52 0.59
CA ALA A 172 -0.21 18.27 1.48
C ALA A 172 -0.72 17.43 2.65
N ILE A 173 -1.23 16.22 2.38
CA ILE A 173 -1.73 15.34 3.45
C ILE A 173 -0.60 14.81 4.34
N ARG A 174 0.59 14.50 3.81
CA ARG A 174 1.70 13.95 4.61
C ARG A 174 2.35 15.00 5.50
N SER A 175 2.53 16.22 4.99
CA SER A 175 3.13 17.32 5.73
C SER A 175 2.21 17.88 6.83
N ASN A 176 0.94 17.50 6.83
CA ASN A 176 -0.07 17.98 7.78
C ASN A 176 -0.77 16.82 8.51
N ALA A 177 -0.09 15.68 8.68
CA ALA A 177 -0.56 14.59 9.53
C ALA A 177 -0.87 15.11 10.94
N GLY A 178 -1.94 14.62 11.54
CA GLY A 178 -2.43 15.08 12.86
C GLY A 178 -3.33 16.33 12.85
N SER A 179 -3.53 17.03 11.72
CA SER A 179 -4.45 18.17 11.66
C SER A 179 -5.33 18.18 10.40
N ILE A 180 -6.63 17.94 10.59
CA ILE A 180 -7.61 17.93 9.50
C ILE A 180 -7.67 19.30 8.83
N GLU A 181 -7.74 20.38 9.60
CA GLU A 181 -7.82 21.75 9.07
C GLU A 181 -6.61 22.10 8.22
N LYS A 182 -5.40 21.79 8.70
CA LYS A 182 -4.18 22.00 7.93
C LYS A 182 -4.13 21.13 6.68
N MET A 183 -4.61 19.88 6.72
CA MET A 183 -4.74 19.04 5.52
C MET A 183 -5.67 19.67 4.49
N GLN A 184 -6.86 20.11 4.90
CA GLN A 184 -7.84 20.74 4.00
C GLN A 184 -7.25 21.99 3.35
N SER A 185 -6.70 22.91 4.15
CA SER A 185 -6.07 24.13 3.65
C SER A 185 -4.92 23.84 2.68
N ALA A 186 -4.04 22.89 3.03
CA ALA A 186 -2.90 22.53 2.19
C ALA A 186 -3.31 21.82 0.88
N VAL A 187 -4.36 20.99 0.91
CA VAL A 187 -4.90 20.33 -0.29
C VAL A 187 -5.52 21.37 -1.24
N ILE A 188 -6.28 22.32 -0.71
CA ILE A 188 -6.85 23.44 -1.49
C ILE A 188 -5.72 24.28 -2.11
N ALA A 189 -4.69 24.61 -1.33
CA ALA A 189 -3.52 25.34 -1.80
C ALA A 189 -2.78 24.58 -2.91
N ALA A 190 -2.61 23.25 -2.75
CA ALA A 190 -1.99 22.39 -3.74
C ALA A 190 -2.73 22.39 -5.09
N PHE A 191 -4.07 22.42 -5.06
CA PHE A 191 -4.89 22.53 -6.27
C PHE A 191 -4.61 23.84 -7.02
N PHE A 192 -4.79 24.97 -6.34
CA PHE A 192 -4.65 26.29 -6.96
C PHE A 192 -3.21 26.53 -7.44
N HIS A 193 -2.21 26.15 -6.65
CA HIS A 193 -0.82 26.17 -7.06
C HIS A 193 -0.57 25.38 -8.35
N CYS A 194 -1.18 24.20 -8.48
CA CYS A 194 -1.01 23.38 -9.68
C CYS A 194 -1.64 24.01 -10.92
N CYS A 195 -2.76 24.72 -10.75
CA CYS A 195 -3.53 25.40 -11.79
C CYS A 195 -3.01 26.79 -12.16
N SER A 196 -2.12 27.38 -11.35
CA SER A 196 -1.50 28.68 -11.63
C SER A 196 -0.85 28.74 -13.02
N SER A 197 -0.93 29.92 -13.62
CA SER A 197 -0.37 30.22 -14.95
C SER A 197 0.28 31.60 -15.01
N ASN A 198 1.03 31.86 -16.07
CA ASN A 198 1.58 33.19 -16.34
C ASN A 198 0.51 34.27 -16.58
N ARG A 199 -0.73 33.88 -16.91
CA ARG A 199 -1.87 34.79 -17.10
C ARG A 199 -2.71 34.96 -15.85
N ASN A 200 -2.63 34.00 -14.92
CA ASN A 200 -3.43 34.00 -13.69
C ASN A 200 -2.64 33.30 -12.57
N LEU A 201 -2.05 34.11 -11.69
CA LEU A 201 -1.27 33.63 -10.56
C LEU A 201 -2.20 33.18 -9.43
N MET A 202 -2.19 31.89 -9.12
CA MET A 202 -3.09 31.27 -8.13
C MET A 202 -2.33 30.76 -6.91
N HIS A 203 -1.37 31.55 -6.43
CA HIS A 203 -0.53 31.18 -5.28
C HIS A 203 -1.06 31.72 -3.94
N GLY A 204 -2.23 32.37 -3.92
CA GLY A 204 -2.77 33.07 -2.74
C GLY A 204 -2.92 32.18 -1.51
N GLN A 205 -3.34 30.92 -1.70
CA GLN A 205 -3.53 29.95 -0.62
C GLN A 205 -2.24 29.23 -0.19
N CYS A 206 -1.12 29.46 -0.88
CA CYS A 206 0.16 28.87 -0.46
C CYS A 206 0.67 29.56 0.80
N SER A 207 1.35 28.80 1.67
CA SER A 207 2.00 29.35 2.86
C SER A 207 3.01 30.44 2.49
N ASP A 208 3.08 31.50 3.29
CA ASP A 208 4.05 32.58 3.10
C ASP A 208 5.44 32.24 3.67
N GLY A 209 6.41 33.11 3.38
CA GLY A 209 7.75 33.05 3.95
C GLY A 209 8.79 32.25 3.16
N LYS A 210 10.05 32.33 3.62
CA LYS A 210 11.22 31.72 2.98
C LYS A 210 11.19 30.18 2.99
N ASP A 211 10.50 29.60 3.95
CA ASP A 211 10.33 28.15 4.08
C ASP A 211 9.13 27.61 3.30
N SER A 212 8.43 28.47 2.56
CA SER A 212 7.30 28.05 1.75
C SER A 212 7.72 27.00 0.72
N TRP A 213 6.90 25.96 0.58
CA TRP A 213 7.05 24.99 -0.51
C TRP A 213 6.72 25.62 -1.88
N CYS A 214 6.02 26.76 -1.89
CA CYS A 214 5.69 27.51 -3.08
C CYS A 214 6.81 28.47 -3.47
N ARG A 215 7.39 28.25 -4.66
CA ARG A 215 8.49 29.07 -5.19
C ARG A 215 8.11 30.55 -5.35
N TYR A 216 6.85 30.84 -5.72
CA TYR A 216 6.35 32.21 -5.83
C TYR A 216 6.37 32.92 -4.48
N LYS A 217 5.83 32.28 -3.44
CA LYS A 217 5.79 32.85 -2.08
C LYS A 217 7.19 33.05 -1.49
N ARG A 218 8.12 32.12 -1.75
CA ARG A 218 9.53 32.32 -1.39
C ARG A 218 10.16 33.50 -2.10
N ALA A 219 9.97 33.62 -3.41
CA ALA A 219 10.50 34.74 -4.18
C ALA A 219 9.95 36.08 -3.69
N LEU A 220 8.65 36.13 -3.35
CA LEU A 220 8.03 37.30 -2.73
C LEU A 220 8.70 37.64 -1.38
N SER A 221 8.94 36.64 -0.53
CA SER A 221 9.64 36.82 0.75
C SER A 221 11.10 37.26 0.60
N ASP A 222 11.77 36.83 -0.46
CA ASP A 222 13.16 37.17 -0.78
C ASP A 222 13.29 38.45 -1.62
N LYS A 223 12.17 39.13 -1.93
CA LYS A 223 12.10 40.28 -2.84
C LYS A 223 12.72 39.99 -4.22
N ARG A 224 12.58 38.76 -4.71
CA ARG A 224 13.06 38.31 -6.03
C ARG A 224 11.92 38.21 -7.02
N GLN A 225 12.23 38.46 -8.30
CA GLN A 225 11.27 38.25 -9.37
C GLN A 225 11.00 36.76 -9.58
N TYR A 226 9.73 36.38 -9.67
CA TYR A 226 9.30 35.02 -10.02
C TYR A 226 8.58 35.03 -11.37
N LEU A 227 9.06 34.19 -12.29
CA LEU A 227 8.40 33.97 -13.58
C LEU A 227 7.63 32.65 -13.56
N GLU A 228 6.30 32.73 -13.64
CA GLU A 228 5.46 31.55 -13.82
C GLU A 228 5.61 31.05 -15.26
N LYS A 229 6.06 29.79 -15.42
CA LYS A 229 6.26 29.16 -16.73
C LYS A 229 5.11 28.25 -17.13
N SER A 230 4.20 27.98 -16.20
CA SER A 230 3.05 27.11 -16.44
C SER A 230 2.06 27.78 -17.39
N PRO A 231 1.61 27.09 -18.46
CA PRO A 231 0.51 27.57 -19.29
C PRO A 231 -0.85 27.51 -18.58
N GLY A 232 -0.92 26.82 -17.42
CA GLY A 232 -2.17 26.59 -16.69
C GLY A 232 -3.11 25.61 -17.37
N LEU A 233 -4.36 25.61 -16.89
CA LEU A 233 -5.48 24.91 -17.51
C LEU A 233 -6.52 25.94 -18.01
N PRO A 234 -7.25 25.64 -19.10
CA PRO A 234 -8.41 26.41 -19.47
C PRO A 234 -9.44 26.46 -18.33
N ASN A 235 -10.10 27.61 -18.13
CA ASN A 235 -11.07 27.81 -17.05
C ASN A 235 -12.20 26.76 -17.06
N SER A 236 -12.68 26.38 -18.24
CA SER A 236 -13.70 25.33 -18.41
C SER A 236 -13.25 23.97 -17.86
N VAL A 237 -12.00 23.58 -18.14
CA VAL A 237 -11.39 22.34 -17.63
C VAL A 237 -11.14 22.43 -16.13
N MET A 238 -10.62 23.57 -15.65
CA MET A 238 -10.34 23.80 -14.24
C MET A 238 -11.61 23.72 -13.39
N LYS A 239 -12.73 24.31 -13.82
CA LYS A 239 -14.01 24.28 -13.10
C LYS A 239 -14.49 22.85 -12.86
N VAL A 240 -14.40 22.00 -13.88
CA VAL A 240 -14.80 20.58 -13.80
C VAL A 240 -13.89 19.79 -12.86
N ILE A 241 -12.56 19.97 -12.95
CA ILE A 241 -11.60 19.27 -12.09
C ILE A 241 -11.71 19.74 -10.64
N LYS A 242 -11.91 21.03 -10.41
CA LYS A 242 -12.01 21.64 -9.08
C LYS A 242 -13.08 20.96 -8.25
N ALA A 243 -14.27 20.74 -8.81
CA ALA A 243 -15.36 20.05 -8.12
C ALA A 243 -14.91 18.66 -7.63
N THR A 244 -14.42 17.81 -8.54
CA THR A 244 -13.97 16.45 -8.19
C THR A 244 -12.76 16.42 -7.24
N TYR A 245 -11.86 17.39 -7.34
CA TYR A 245 -10.70 17.48 -6.47
C TYR A 245 -11.07 17.92 -5.04
N LEU A 246 -11.98 18.90 -4.91
CA LEU A 246 -12.38 19.43 -3.60
C LEU A 246 -13.24 18.44 -2.80
N GLU A 247 -13.96 17.53 -3.46
CA GLU A 247 -14.58 16.39 -2.76
C GLU A 247 -13.55 15.50 -2.02
N LEU A 248 -12.28 15.56 -2.39
CA LEU A 248 -11.21 14.85 -1.67
C LEU A 248 -10.72 15.63 -0.44
N CYS A 249 -11.22 16.85 -0.21
CA CYS A 249 -11.04 17.60 1.03
C CYS A 249 -12.08 17.22 2.10
N ASP A 250 -12.92 16.22 1.83
CA ASP A 250 -13.93 15.73 2.77
C ASP A 250 -13.30 15.37 4.13
N LYS A 251 -13.92 15.85 5.23
CA LYS A 251 -13.40 15.67 6.58
C LYS A 251 -13.35 14.19 6.97
N ASN A 252 -14.36 13.41 6.59
CA ASN A 252 -14.43 11.98 6.92
C ASN A 252 -13.34 11.19 6.17
N LEU A 253 -13.08 11.53 4.92
CA LEU A 253 -11.97 10.96 4.15
C LEU A 253 -10.61 11.30 4.76
N LEU A 254 -10.37 12.56 5.11
CA LEU A 254 -9.09 12.99 5.67
C LEU A 254 -8.86 12.42 7.07
N LYS A 255 -9.91 12.28 7.89
CA LYS A 255 -9.84 11.63 9.21
C LYS A 255 -9.28 10.20 9.10
N LYS A 256 -9.65 9.44 8.05
CA LYS A 256 -9.16 8.07 7.82
C LYS A 256 -7.66 7.97 7.59
N CYS A 257 -6.98 9.03 7.14
CA CYS A 257 -5.54 9.06 6.95
C CYS A 257 -4.80 10.07 7.83
N LEU A 258 -5.47 10.61 8.86
CA LEU A 258 -4.93 11.65 9.75
C LEU A 258 -3.61 11.21 10.40
N HIS A 259 -3.48 9.92 10.67
CA HIS A 259 -2.33 9.24 11.26
C HIS A 259 -1.07 9.21 10.35
N GLY A 260 -1.19 9.45 9.04
CA GLY A 260 -0.04 9.53 8.13
C GLY A 260 0.67 8.21 7.76
N MET A 261 0.17 7.07 8.23
CA MET A 261 0.77 5.75 8.05
C MET A 261 0.57 5.16 6.64
N THR A 262 1.40 4.18 6.30
CA THR A 262 1.43 3.50 5.00
C THR A 262 1.34 1.99 5.16
N GLN A 263 0.89 1.27 4.12
CA GLN A 263 0.88 -0.20 4.07
C GLN A 263 2.08 -0.79 3.30
N ASN A 264 3.21 -0.09 3.27
CA ASN A 264 4.40 -0.55 2.52
C ASN A 264 4.93 -1.91 3.02
N ASN A 265 4.68 -2.24 4.28
CA ASN A 265 5.09 -3.51 4.87
C ASN A 265 4.34 -4.69 4.23
N ASN A 266 3.08 -4.52 3.80
CA ASN A 266 2.33 -5.54 3.08
C ASN A 266 3.00 -5.85 1.73
N GLU A 267 3.33 -4.81 0.94
CA GLU A 267 4.05 -4.98 -0.33
C GLU A 267 5.43 -5.64 -0.12
N SER A 268 6.12 -5.29 0.97
CA SER A 268 7.41 -5.89 1.34
C SER A 268 7.29 -7.36 1.74
N PHE A 269 6.28 -7.72 2.55
CA PHE A 269 6.03 -9.10 2.94
C PHE A 269 5.64 -9.95 1.73
N ASN A 270 4.73 -9.45 0.89
CA ASN A 270 4.33 -10.12 -0.35
C ASN A 270 5.55 -10.38 -1.25
N ASN A 271 6.51 -9.45 -1.31
CA ASN A 271 7.75 -9.68 -2.05
C ASN A 271 8.58 -10.84 -1.47
N VAL A 272 8.71 -10.93 -0.14
CA VAL A 272 9.41 -12.05 0.53
C VAL A 272 8.70 -13.37 0.27
N LEU A 273 7.37 -13.41 0.45
CA LEU A 273 6.54 -14.59 0.24
C LEU A 273 6.72 -15.15 -1.18
N TRP A 274 6.56 -14.29 -2.19
CA TRP A 274 6.61 -14.72 -3.58
C TRP A 274 8.04 -14.90 -4.14
N THR A 275 9.06 -14.49 -3.39
CA THR A 275 10.44 -14.89 -3.68
C THR A 275 10.68 -16.35 -3.27
N ILE A 276 10.06 -16.80 -2.17
CA ILE A 276 10.15 -18.19 -1.68
C ILE A 276 9.21 -19.10 -2.46
N LEU A 277 8.02 -18.60 -2.81
CA LEU A 277 6.98 -19.31 -3.54
C LEU A 277 6.70 -18.59 -4.86
N PRO A 278 7.50 -18.81 -5.92
CA PRO A 278 7.32 -18.09 -7.19
C PRO A 278 5.88 -18.19 -7.72
N LYS A 279 5.37 -17.08 -8.30
CA LYS A 279 4.00 -17.00 -8.82
C LYS A 279 3.82 -17.79 -10.11
N GLU A 280 4.92 -18.07 -10.79
CA GLU A 280 5.02 -18.75 -12.06
C GLU A 280 4.87 -20.28 -11.91
N THR A 281 5.13 -20.81 -10.72
CA THR A 281 5.08 -22.25 -10.43
C THR A 281 3.95 -22.53 -9.44
N PHE A 282 3.00 -23.38 -9.83
CA PHE A 282 1.97 -23.83 -8.90
C PHE A 282 2.60 -24.70 -7.80
N VAL A 283 2.13 -24.53 -6.55
CA VAL A 283 2.60 -25.33 -5.41
C VAL A 283 1.41 -25.94 -4.69
N GLN A 284 1.61 -27.15 -4.15
CA GLN A 284 0.60 -27.84 -3.36
C GLN A 284 0.53 -27.28 -1.93
N GLN A 285 -0.53 -27.65 -1.19
CA GLN A 285 -0.84 -27.16 0.14
C GLN A 285 0.34 -27.20 1.12
N LYS A 286 1.02 -28.35 1.25
CA LYS A 286 2.16 -28.50 2.19
C LYS A 286 3.28 -27.49 1.90
N THR A 287 3.67 -27.35 0.64
CA THR A 287 4.69 -26.38 0.20
C THR A 287 4.23 -24.94 0.38
N LEU A 288 2.96 -24.64 0.07
CA LEU A 288 2.37 -23.32 0.28
C LEU A 288 2.43 -22.92 1.75
N PHE A 289 2.03 -23.80 2.66
CA PHE A 289 2.04 -23.54 4.10
C PHE A 289 3.46 -23.35 4.61
N LEU A 290 4.36 -24.30 4.33
CA LEU A 290 5.75 -24.24 4.78
C LEU A 290 6.44 -22.96 4.29
N GLY A 291 6.37 -22.68 3.00
CA GLY A 291 7.00 -21.49 2.41
C GLY A 291 6.42 -20.19 2.97
N SER A 292 5.11 -20.16 3.25
CA SER A 292 4.45 -18.99 3.85
C SER A 292 4.90 -18.72 5.28
N TYR A 293 5.05 -19.76 6.11
CA TYR A 293 5.56 -19.59 7.48
C TYR A 293 7.06 -19.25 7.51
N ILE A 294 7.86 -19.78 6.58
CA ILE A 294 9.26 -19.35 6.41
C ILE A 294 9.31 -17.87 6.02
N ALA A 295 8.44 -17.41 5.12
CA ALA A 295 8.35 -16.00 4.74
C ALA A 295 8.08 -15.10 5.95
N VAL A 296 7.18 -15.50 6.85
CA VAL A 296 6.88 -14.76 8.09
C VAL A 296 8.11 -14.66 8.99
N LEU A 297 8.87 -15.74 9.14
CA LEU A 297 10.10 -15.73 9.95
C LEU A 297 11.16 -14.82 9.35
N LEU A 298 11.43 -14.94 8.05
CA LEU A 298 12.40 -14.11 7.36
C LEU A 298 12.00 -12.63 7.39
N PHE A 299 10.69 -12.33 7.29
CA PHE A 299 10.19 -10.98 7.38
C PHE A 299 10.37 -10.40 8.80
N ASN A 300 9.85 -11.09 9.83
CA ASN A 300 9.85 -10.58 11.21
C ASN A 300 11.23 -10.58 11.88
N SER A 301 12.03 -11.61 11.62
CA SER A 301 13.25 -11.91 12.39
C SER A 301 14.50 -12.08 11.53
N GLY A 302 14.37 -12.08 10.20
CA GLY A 302 15.50 -12.36 9.32
C GLY A 302 15.90 -13.83 9.31
N TYR A 303 17.09 -14.11 8.77
CA TYR A 303 17.63 -15.46 8.68
C TYR A 303 17.93 -16.07 10.06
N LEU A 304 18.30 -15.24 11.05
CA LEU A 304 18.44 -15.72 12.43
C LEU A 304 17.12 -16.26 13.02
N GLY A 305 15.97 -15.87 12.46
CA GLY A 305 14.67 -16.43 12.80
C GLY A 305 14.50 -17.91 12.48
N LEU A 306 15.38 -18.51 11.67
CA LEU A 306 15.37 -19.94 11.35
C LEU A 306 16.09 -20.81 12.38
N LEU A 307 16.96 -20.23 13.21
CA LEU A 307 17.75 -21.00 14.19
C LEU A 307 16.88 -21.81 15.18
N PRO A 308 15.77 -21.27 15.72
CA PRO A 308 14.89 -22.07 16.59
C PRO A 308 14.29 -23.29 15.89
N ILE A 309 14.07 -23.23 14.56
CA ILE A 309 13.57 -24.37 13.78
C ILE A 309 14.65 -25.45 13.67
N PHE A 310 15.88 -25.08 13.33
CA PHE A 310 16.98 -26.04 13.24
C PHE A 310 17.19 -26.74 14.58
N ASN A 311 17.15 -25.99 15.68
CA ASN A 311 17.24 -26.57 17.02
C ASN A 311 16.09 -27.54 17.31
N TYR A 312 14.85 -27.16 16.98
CA TYR A 312 13.68 -28.03 17.15
C TYR A 312 13.78 -29.33 16.33
N LEU A 313 14.27 -29.23 15.09
CA LEU A 313 14.51 -30.36 14.20
C LEU A 313 15.79 -31.15 14.54
N LYS A 314 16.53 -30.75 15.59
CA LYS A 314 17.81 -31.33 15.98
C LYS A 314 18.86 -31.31 14.85
N ILE A 315 18.80 -30.30 14.00
CA ILE A 315 19.77 -30.06 12.92
C ILE A 315 20.93 -29.23 13.52
N PRO A 316 22.17 -29.73 13.52
CA PRO A 316 23.31 -29.01 14.07
C PRO A 316 23.54 -27.69 13.33
N ILE A 317 23.56 -26.59 14.08
CA ILE A 317 23.93 -25.27 13.53
C ILE A 317 25.44 -25.14 13.64
N VAL A 318 26.16 -25.41 12.55
CA VAL A 318 27.61 -25.20 12.53
C VAL A 318 27.95 -23.69 12.46
N PRO A 319 29.13 -23.25 12.95
CA PRO A 319 29.46 -21.82 13.05
C PRO A 319 29.44 -21.04 11.72
N LEU A 320 29.74 -21.71 10.60
CA LEU A 320 29.82 -21.09 9.28
C LEU A 320 28.46 -20.58 8.76
N PRO A 321 27.38 -21.40 8.71
CA PRO A 321 26.01 -20.94 8.43
C PRO A 321 25.54 -19.82 9.36
N LEU A 322 25.84 -19.90 10.65
CA LEU A 322 25.45 -18.85 11.60
C LEU A 322 26.08 -17.50 11.21
N LYS A 323 27.40 -17.47 10.97
CA LYS A 323 28.10 -16.26 10.51
C LYS A 323 27.53 -15.75 9.19
N LYS A 324 27.16 -16.65 8.27
CA LYS A 324 26.53 -16.27 7.00
C LYS A 324 25.16 -15.63 7.20
N TYR A 325 24.30 -16.19 8.04
CA TYR A 325 22.98 -15.63 8.35
C TYR A 325 23.08 -14.26 9.01
N MET A 326 23.99 -14.09 9.98
CA MET A 326 24.27 -12.77 10.56
C MET A 326 24.71 -11.75 9.50
N GLY A 327 25.57 -12.16 8.57
CA GLY A 327 26.00 -11.32 7.45
C GLY A 327 24.85 -10.89 6.54
N ILE A 328 23.97 -11.82 6.17
CA ILE A 328 22.79 -11.54 5.33
C ILE A 328 21.84 -10.58 6.05
N ASP A 329 21.56 -10.80 7.34
CA ASP A 329 20.69 -9.91 8.12
C ASP A 329 21.30 -8.51 8.29
N LYS A 330 22.62 -8.40 8.49
CA LYS A 330 23.32 -7.12 8.52
C LYS A 330 23.18 -6.38 7.19
N GLU A 331 23.38 -7.06 6.06
CA GLU A 331 23.22 -6.47 4.73
C GLU A 331 21.77 -6.01 4.47
N ARG A 332 20.79 -6.84 4.84
CA ARG A 332 19.36 -6.51 4.75
C ARG A 332 19.04 -5.20 5.49
N VAL A 333 19.52 -5.05 6.72
CA VAL A 333 19.32 -3.83 7.53
C VAL A 333 20.02 -2.63 6.89
N MET A 334 21.27 -2.77 6.44
CA MET A 334 22.00 -1.70 5.75
C MET A 334 21.29 -1.24 4.48
N LYS A 335 20.82 -2.19 3.66
CA LYS A 335 20.07 -1.90 2.42
C LYS A 335 18.75 -1.20 2.71
N SER A 336 18.03 -1.63 3.74
CA SER A 336 16.79 -0.98 4.19
C SER A 336 17.04 0.48 4.62
N LYS A 337 18.04 0.71 5.47
CA LYS A 337 18.47 2.07 5.89
C LYS A 337 18.83 2.94 4.69
N ARG A 338 19.60 2.41 3.73
CA ARG A 338 19.94 3.14 2.49
C ARG A 338 18.70 3.48 1.67
N GLN A 339 17.77 2.54 1.51
CA GLN A 339 16.56 2.73 0.70
C GLN A 339 15.54 3.68 1.35
N SER A 340 15.62 3.89 2.67
CA SER A 340 14.76 4.83 3.39
C SER A 340 15.21 6.29 3.25
N LEU A 341 16.46 6.53 2.83
CA LEU A 341 17.03 7.87 2.64
C LEU A 341 16.23 8.72 1.63
N PRO A 342 16.01 10.02 1.92
CA PRO A 342 15.30 10.92 1.01
C PRO A 342 15.92 10.99 -0.39
N SER A 343 17.25 11.04 -0.47
CA SER A 343 18.02 11.08 -1.74
C SER A 343 17.77 9.84 -2.59
N THR A 344 17.81 8.65 -1.99
CA THR A 344 17.54 7.37 -2.66
C THR A 344 16.09 7.27 -3.11
N LYS A 345 15.12 7.68 -2.26
CA LYS A 345 13.70 7.75 -2.62
C LYS A 345 13.47 8.68 -3.82
N LEU A 346 14.13 9.84 -3.84
CA LEU A 346 14.04 10.82 -4.93
C LEU A 346 14.65 10.27 -6.23
N SER A 347 15.83 9.64 -6.15
CA SER A 347 16.49 9.01 -7.31
C SER A 347 15.61 7.94 -7.94
N ARG A 348 15.05 7.03 -7.12
CA ARG A 348 14.11 6.00 -7.58
C ARG A 348 12.87 6.58 -8.24
N LYS A 349 12.32 7.67 -7.69
CA LYS A 349 11.17 8.37 -8.29
C LYS A 349 11.52 8.95 -9.66
N LYS A 350 12.69 9.59 -9.82
CA LYS A 350 13.18 10.12 -11.09
C LYS A 350 13.37 9.00 -12.13
N GLN A 351 13.99 7.89 -11.75
CA GLN A 351 14.18 6.74 -12.64
C GLN A 351 12.85 6.13 -13.09
N LYS A 352 11.89 5.93 -12.16
CA LYS A 352 10.55 5.43 -12.49
C LYS A 352 9.81 6.35 -13.45
N ALA A 353 9.91 7.67 -13.27
CA ALA A 353 9.32 8.65 -14.18
C ALA A 353 9.96 8.61 -15.57
N LYS A 354 11.28 8.49 -15.67
CA LYS A 354 11.99 8.32 -16.94
C LYS A 354 11.55 7.03 -17.66
N LYS A 355 11.50 5.90 -16.95
CA LYS A 355 11.04 4.61 -17.51
C LYS A 355 9.60 4.68 -18.00
N LYS A 356 8.67 5.25 -17.21
CA LYS A 356 7.28 5.46 -17.61
C LYS A 356 7.17 6.33 -18.87
N SER A 357 7.93 7.43 -18.93
CA SER A 357 7.92 8.30 -20.12
C SER A 357 8.49 7.60 -21.36
N LYS A 358 9.50 6.73 -21.21
CA LYS A 358 10.03 5.94 -22.32
C LYS A 358 9.00 4.94 -22.83
N LEU A 359 8.32 4.22 -21.92
CA LEU A 359 7.25 3.28 -22.26
C LEU A 359 6.12 3.95 -23.02
N VAL A 360 5.59 5.08 -22.52
CA VAL A 360 4.51 5.81 -23.21
C VAL A 360 4.94 6.28 -24.61
N LYS A 361 6.21 6.69 -24.78
CA LYS A 361 6.72 7.05 -26.11
C LYS A 361 6.80 5.85 -27.04
N ASN A 362 7.18 4.69 -26.51
CA ASN A 362 7.22 3.45 -27.27
C ASN A 362 5.80 3.01 -27.66
N GLU A 363 4.86 2.95 -26.72
CA GLU A 363 3.44 2.60 -26.98
C GLU A 363 2.82 3.51 -28.07
N VAL A 364 3.11 4.82 -28.04
CA VAL A 364 2.65 5.75 -29.07
C VAL A 364 3.28 5.47 -30.44
N LYS A 365 4.55 5.06 -30.49
CA LYS A 365 5.23 4.68 -31.73
C LYS A 365 4.76 3.33 -32.26
N GLU A 366 4.48 2.39 -31.37
CA GLU A 366 4.05 1.02 -31.69
C GLU A 366 2.59 0.98 -32.18
N GLY A 367 1.76 1.96 -31.78
CA GLY A 367 0.38 2.06 -32.24
C GLY A 367 -0.54 1.04 -31.55
N LEU A 368 -1.53 0.52 -32.29
CA LEU A 368 -2.45 -0.50 -31.77
C LEU A 368 -1.72 -1.84 -31.66
N THR A 369 -1.43 -2.25 -30.43
CA THR A 369 -0.87 -3.57 -30.11
C THR A 369 -1.92 -4.48 -29.50
N TYR A 370 -1.60 -5.77 -29.38
CA TYR A 370 -2.43 -6.78 -28.71
C TYR A 370 -2.97 -6.29 -27.36
N LYS A 371 -4.28 -6.43 -27.14
CA LYS A 371 -4.91 -6.29 -25.82
C LYS A 371 -5.39 -7.65 -25.33
N TYR A 372 -5.08 -7.94 -24.07
CA TYR A 372 -5.51 -9.18 -23.42
C TYR A 372 -7.04 -9.29 -23.46
N GLY A 373 -7.56 -10.34 -24.10
CA GLY A 373 -8.99 -10.61 -24.25
C GLY A 373 -9.70 -9.92 -25.43
N GLU A 374 -8.98 -9.31 -26.37
CA GLU A 374 -9.53 -8.91 -27.68
C GLU A 374 -9.18 -9.98 -28.73
N PHE A 375 -10.04 -11.00 -28.85
CA PHE A 375 -10.34 -11.79 -30.05
C PHE A 375 -11.80 -12.25 -29.98
#